data_AF-A0A800BNR0-F1
#
_entry.id   AF-A0A800BNR0-F1
#
_cell.length_a   1.000
_cell.length_b   1.000
_cell.length_c   1.000
_cell.angle_alpha   90.00
_cell.angle_beta   90.00
_cell.angle_gamma   90.00
#
_symmetry.space_group_name_H-M   'P 1'
#
loop_
_entity.id
_entity.type
_entity.pdbx_description
1 polymer ?
#
loop_
_entity_poly.entity_id
_entity_poly.type
_entity_poly.pdbx_seq_one_letter_code
_entity_poly.pdbx_strand_id
1 'polypeptide(L)'
;MQIFLYYIVPFIVVLGVLIFFHELGHFLVAKYFDVKVLKFSLGFGTKVIGKRIGETEYLISSIPLGGYVKMLGESHDDISELPEEEKARAFNNQHVLKRMAIVLAGPLFNFILAILIFCLFYSYAGEQVMLPKVGQVRPDSPAASAGLKKGDLIISVSGNPVESWEEIRGLVQESGGKEIEMVVSRGPEIIVIKVRPEASQIKNIFGETKETYLIGIVASGEIKQVKLESAQAIQRGIDKTWEVTKLTLLTVVKLFQGVV
;
A
#
# COMPACT_ATOMS: atom_id res chain seq x y z
N MET A 1 23.64 -18.24 -8.46
CA MET A 1 23.93 -16.80 -8.66
C MET A 1 22.66 -15.98 -8.90
N GLN A 2 21.76 -16.37 -9.81
CA GLN A 2 20.51 -15.62 -10.05
C GLN A 2 19.60 -15.53 -8.82
N ILE A 3 19.40 -16.62 -8.07
CA ILE A 3 18.57 -16.59 -6.84
C ILE A 3 19.09 -15.56 -5.83
N PHE A 4 20.40 -15.57 -5.61
CA PHE A 4 21.06 -14.65 -4.69
C PHE A 4 20.89 -13.18 -5.12
N LEU A 5 21.14 -12.88 -6.39
CA LEU A 5 21.09 -11.51 -6.89
C LEU A 5 19.66 -10.95 -6.99
N TYR A 6 18.68 -11.76 -7.41
CA TYR A 6 17.31 -11.27 -7.63
C TYR A 6 16.39 -11.35 -6.42
N TYR A 7 16.68 -12.24 -5.45
CA TYR A 7 15.83 -12.39 -4.28
C TYR A 7 16.54 -11.99 -2.99
N ILE A 8 17.73 -12.53 -2.73
CA ILE A 8 18.41 -12.32 -1.44
C ILE A 8 18.86 -10.86 -1.28
N VAL A 9 19.52 -10.29 -2.29
CA VAL A 9 19.99 -8.90 -2.20
C VAL A 9 18.82 -7.91 -2.06
N PRO A 10 17.78 -7.92 -2.91
CA PRO A 10 16.62 -7.04 -2.71
C PRO A 10 15.90 -7.28 -1.39
N PHE A 11 15.78 -8.54 -0.94
CA PHE A 11 15.18 -8.84 0.36
C PHE A 11 15.94 -8.18 1.51
N ILE A 12 17.27 -8.31 1.55
CA ILE A 12 18.13 -7.67 2.57
C ILE A 12 17.95 -6.15 2.53
N VAL A 13 17.93 -5.55 1.35
CA VAL A 13 17.77 -4.09 1.19
C VAL A 13 16.40 -3.64 1.67
N VAL A 14 15.32 -4.28 1.21
CA VAL A 14 13.94 -3.91 1.57
C VAL A 14 13.71 -4.10 3.06
N LEU A 15 14.11 -5.24 3.63
CA LEU A 15 13.98 -5.50 5.05
C LEU A 15 14.84 -4.54 5.89
N GLY A 16 16.06 -4.25 5.41
CA GLY A 16 16.97 -3.32 6.06
C GLY A 16 16.40 -1.91 6.15
N VAL A 17 15.88 -1.38 5.03
CA VAL A 17 15.23 -0.06 5.00
C VAL A 17 13.98 -0.03 5.88
N LEU A 18 13.14 -1.07 5.82
CA LEU A 18 11.89 -1.14 6.59
C LEU A 18 12.15 -1.16 8.10
N ILE A 19 13.10 -1.96 8.57
CA ILE A 19 13.46 -2.00 9.99
C ILE A 19 14.15 -0.68 10.38
N PHE A 20 15.06 -0.15 9.57
CA PHE A 20 15.73 1.10 9.89
C PHE A 20 14.76 2.27 10.11
N PHE A 21 13.75 2.43 9.24
CA PHE A 21 12.74 3.47 9.42
C PHE A 21 11.86 3.23 10.65
N HIS A 22 11.59 1.98 10.99
CA HIS A 22 10.91 1.61 12.24
C HIS A 22 11.71 2.07 13.46
N GLU A 23 12.99 1.73 13.51
CA GLU A 23 13.88 2.13 14.59
C GLU A 23 14.05 3.66 14.64
N LEU A 24 14.13 4.31 13.48
CA LEU A 24 14.18 5.77 13.40
C LEU A 24 12.96 6.43 14.04
N GLY A 25 11.77 5.85 13.91
CA GLY A 25 10.55 6.33 14.57
C GLY A 25 10.68 6.30 16.09
N HIS A 26 11.07 5.16 16.67
CA HIS A 26 11.34 5.05 18.09
C HIS A 26 12.38 6.05 18.56
N PHE A 27 13.50 6.16 17.82
CA PHE A 27 14.61 7.06 18.13
C PHE A 27 14.18 8.53 18.19
N LEU A 28 13.50 9.02 17.15
CA LEU A 28 13.12 10.43 17.05
C LEU A 28 12.11 10.82 18.13
N VAL A 29 11.12 9.96 18.39
CA VAL A 29 10.09 10.25 19.41
C VAL A 29 10.66 10.10 20.83
N ALA A 30 11.58 9.16 21.07
CA ALA A 30 12.30 9.06 22.34
C ALA A 30 13.09 10.35 22.62
N LYS A 31 13.83 10.86 21.63
CA LYS A 31 14.56 12.13 21.75
C LYS A 31 13.64 13.33 21.96
N TYR A 32 12.49 13.36 21.30
CA TYR A 32 11.49 14.42 21.49
C TYR A 32 10.98 14.49 22.93
N PHE A 33 10.78 13.35 23.59
CA PHE A 33 10.35 13.28 25.00
C PHE A 33 11.49 13.33 26.02
N ASP A 34 12.71 13.65 25.58
CA ASP A 34 13.93 13.69 26.39
C ASP A 34 14.27 12.34 27.05
N VAL A 35 13.93 11.23 26.40
CA VAL A 35 14.40 9.90 26.79
C VAL A 35 15.83 9.71 26.29
N LYS A 36 16.74 9.35 27.20
CA LYS A 36 18.14 9.14 26.87
C LYS A 36 18.30 7.90 25.97
N VAL A 37 18.76 8.10 24.74
CA VAL A 37 19.09 7.00 23.81
C VAL A 37 20.59 6.72 23.88
N LEU A 38 20.96 5.52 24.29
CA LEU A 38 22.34 5.07 24.44
C LEU A 38 22.96 4.72 23.08
N LYS A 39 22.24 3.97 22.25
CA LYS A 39 22.72 3.48 20.95
C LYS A 39 21.66 3.59 19.87
N PHE A 40 22.07 3.99 18.68
CA PHE A 40 21.27 3.92 17.46
C PHE A 40 22.09 3.20 16.40
N SER A 41 21.64 2.01 15.99
CA SER A 41 22.40 1.13 15.11
C SER A 41 21.70 0.93 13.78
N LEU A 42 22.47 1.02 12.70
CA LEU A 42 22.15 0.40 11.42
C LEU A 42 22.79 -0.99 11.37
N GLY A 43 21.96 -2.02 11.34
CA GLY A 43 22.32 -3.42 11.41
C GLY A 43 22.39 -3.98 12.83
N PHE A 44 22.73 -5.27 12.91
CA PHE A 44 22.90 -6.03 14.16
C PHE A 44 24.30 -6.64 14.27
N GLY A 45 24.64 -7.10 15.47
CA GLY A 45 25.88 -7.81 15.75
C GLY A 45 27.02 -6.89 16.21
N THR A 46 28.23 -7.21 15.80
CA THR A 46 29.44 -6.47 16.21
C THR A 46 29.52 -5.11 15.54
N LYS A 47 29.94 -4.09 16.31
CA LYS A 47 30.19 -2.74 15.80
C LYS A 47 31.31 -2.78 14.77
N VAL A 48 31.03 -2.37 13.53
CA VAL A 48 32.03 -2.19 12.47
C VAL A 48 32.60 -0.78 12.56
N ILE A 49 31.72 0.21 12.60
CA ILE A 49 32.09 1.62 12.74
C ILE A 49 31.04 2.32 13.60
N GLY A 50 31.43 3.35 14.32
CA GLY A 50 30.46 4.20 14.99
C GLY A 50 31.09 5.40 15.68
N LYS A 51 30.28 6.42 15.87
CA LYS A 51 30.66 7.71 16.44
C LYS A 51 29.65 8.11 17.50
N ARG A 52 30.15 8.57 18.65
CA ARG A 52 29.30 9.19 19.67
C ARG A 52 29.06 10.65 19.31
N ILE A 53 27.80 11.04 19.23
CA ILE A 53 27.39 12.44 19.02
C ILE A 53 26.45 12.78 20.18
N GLY A 54 26.93 13.64 21.09
CA GLY A 54 26.27 13.90 22.37
C GLY A 54 26.24 12.64 23.25
N GLU A 55 25.03 12.26 23.67
CA GLU A 55 24.80 11.09 24.52
C GLU A 55 24.54 9.78 23.74
N THR A 56 24.27 9.87 22.44
CA THR A 56 23.94 8.70 21.60
C THR A 56 25.17 8.23 20.84
N GLU A 57 25.43 6.93 20.90
CA GLU A 57 26.37 6.26 20.01
C GLU A 57 25.67 5.81 18.73
N TYR A 58 26.08 6.37 17.59
CA TYR A 58 25.58 5.99 16.26
C TYR A 58 26.53 4.95 15.67
N LEU A 59 26.02 3.81 15.25
CA LEU A 59 26.86 2.69 14.80
C LEU A 59 26.30 1.98 13.57
N ILE A 60 27.21 1.43 12.79
CA ILE A 60 26.94 0.48 11.71
C ILE A 60 27.51 -0.86 12.15
N SER A 61 26.66 -1.88 12.16
CA SER A 61 26.99 -3.22 12.63
C SER A 61 27.26 -4.18 11.47
N SER A 62 27.87 -5.34 11.77
CA SER A 62 28.33 -6.30 10.78
C SER A 62 27.21 -6.98 9.97
N ILE A 63 26.01 -7.09 10.53
CA ILE A 63 24.85 -7.69 9.86
C ILE A 63 23.93 -6.57 9.36
N PRO A 64 23.78 -6.34 8.05
CA PRO A 64 23.05 -5.19 7.49
C PRO A 64 21.51 -5.37 7.50
N LEU A 65 20.99 -6.32 8.28
CA LEU A 65 19.56 -6.62 8.36
C LEU A 65 18.88 -5.69 9.37
N GLY A 66 18.62 -4.43 9.02
CA GLY A 66 17.79 -3.54 9.85
C GLY A 66 18.58 -2.68 10.81
N GLY A 67 18.25 -2.70 12.11
CA GLY A 67 18.85 -1.82 13.12
C GLY A 67 18.24 -2.01 14.51
N TYR A 68 18.73 -1.25 15.49
CA TYR A 68 18.09 -1.17 16.81
C TYR A 68 18.32 0.18 17.48
N VAL A 69 17.35 0.59 18.31
CA VAL A 69 17.50 1.67 19.28
C VAL A 69 17.65 1.08 20.68
N LYS A 70 18.70 1.45 21.41
CA LYS A 70 18.81 1.15 22.86
C LYS A 70 18.51 2.40 23.66
N MET A 71 17.39 2.41 24.37
CA MET A 71 17.01 3.48 25.29
C MET A 71 17.45 3.17 26.72
N LEU A 72 17.73 4.22 27.49
CA LEU A 72 18.05 4.07 28.90
C LEU A 72 16.86 3.46 29.64
N GLY A 73 17.12 2.43 30.43
CA GLY A 73 16.10 1.77 31.26
C GLY A 73 15.21 0.79 30.50
N GLU A 74 15.53 0.39 29.27
CA GLU A 74 14.88 -0.78 28.64
C GLU A 74 15.34 -2.11 29.27
N SER A 75 16.58 -2.17 29.76
CA SER A 75 17.12 -3.30 30.52
C SER A 75 17.07 -3.00 32.02
N HIS A 76 16.71 -3.99 32.84
CA HIS A 76 16.56 -3.82 34.30
C HIS A 76 17.89 -3.42 34.98
N ASP A 77 19.02 -3.80 34.39
CA ASP A 77 20.36 -3.54 34.91
C ASP A 77 20.85 -2.10 34.66
N ASP A 78 20.16 -1.33 33.80
CA ASP A 78 20.63 0.00 33.38
C ASP A 78 20.28 1.12 34.41
N ILE A 79 19.60 0.82 35.53
CA ILE A 79 18.94 1.84 36.38
C ILE A 79 19.50 1.92 37.82
N SER A 80 20.04 0.83 38.38
CA SER A 80 20.36 0.74 39.81
C SER A 80 21.49 1.66 40.28
N GLU A 81 22.37 2.11 39.38
CA GLU A 81 23.58 2.88 39.72
C GLU A 81 23.60 4.31 39.13
N LEU A 82 22.49 4.79 38.54
CA LEU A 82 22.48 6.10 37.88
C LEU A 82 22.04 7.25 38.80
N PRO A 83 22.53 8.49 38.55
CA PRO A 83 22.01 9.69 39.20
C PRO A 83 20.50 9.86 38.97
N GLU A 84 19.77 10.42 39.95
CA GLU A 84 18.30 10.60 39.88
C GLU A 84 17.84 11.40 38.64
N GLU A 85 18.64 12.36 38.18
CA GLU A 85 18.38 13.12 36.96
C GLU A 85 18.40 12.24 35.69
N GLU A 86 19.28 11.23 35.63
CA GLU A 86 19.30 10.28 34.52
C GLU A 86 18.18 9.24 34.63
N LYS A 87 17.81 8.85 35.86
CA LYS A 87 16.65 7.99 36.09
C LYS A 87 15.37 8.64 35.60
N ALA A 88 15.20 9.94 35.77
CA ALA A 88 14.03 10.67 35.26
C ALA A 88 13.93 10.65 33.72
N ARG A 89 15.04 10.43 33.01
CA ARG A 89 15.12 10.31 31.53
C ARG A 89 15.09 8.86 31.04
N ALA A 90 14.95 7.89 31.95
CA ALA A 90 14.80 6.48 31.59
C ALA A 90 13.41 6.21 31.00
N PHE A 91 13.35 5.36 29.97
CA PHE A 91 12.12 4.98 29.28
C PHE A 91 11.06 4.43 30.26
N ASN A 92 11.46 3.52 31.15
CA ASN A 92 10.55 2.90 32.11
C ASN A 92 10.00 3.87 33.17
N ASN A 93 10.69 4.98 33.42
CA ASN A 93 10.25 6.00 34.36
C ASN A 93 9.40 7.10 33.70
N GLN A 94 9.23 7.07 32.37
CA GLN A 94 8.34 7.99 31.68
C GLN A 94 6.86 7.66 31.93
N HIS A 95 6.03 8.71 31.89
CA HIS A 95 4.58 8.56 31.87
C HIS A 95 4.13 7.60 30.76
N VAL A 96 3.12 6.77 31.05
CA VAL A 96 2.65 5.68 30.18
C VAL A 96 2.34 6.17 28.76
N LEU A 97 1.74 7.35 28.61
CA LEU A 97 1.43 7.90 27.28
C LEU A 97 2.67 8.24 26.46
N LYS A 98 3.76 8.71 27.09
CA LYS A 98 5.03 8.95 26.38
C LYS A 98 5.64 7.63 25.90
N ARG A 99 5.62 6.62 26.77
CA ARG A 99 6.10 5.27 26.44
C ARG A 99 5.30 4.67 25.28
N MET A 100 3.97 4.78 25.35
CA MET A 100 3.09 4.35 24.26
C MET A 100 3.39 5.10 22.96
N ALA A 101 3.55 6.42 23.00
CA ALA A 101 3.88 7.21 21.82
C ALA A 101 5.22 6.79 21.19
N ILE A 102 6.25 6.54 22.00
CA ILE A 102 7.55 6.03 21.53
C ILE A 102 7.39 4.65 20.87
N VAL A 103 6.68 3.71 21.50
CA VAL A 103 6.46 2.36 20.95
C VAL A 103 5.61 2.39 19.67
N LEU A 104 4.61 3.27 19.59
CA LEU A 104 3.79 3.41 18.39
C LEU A 104 4.52 4.13 17.25
N ALA A 105 5.57 4.90 17.55
CA ALA A 105 6.31 5.64 16.55
C ALA A 105 6.96 4.75 15.49
N GLY A 106 7.48 3.57 15.86
CA GLY A 106 8.11 2.66 14.91
C GLY A 106 7.15 2.21 13.80
N PRO A 107 6.02 1.56 14.13
CA PRO A 107 5.00 1.21 13.14
C PRO A 107 4.48 2.40 12.33
N LEU A 108 4.27 3.56 12.99
CA LEU A 108 3.79 4.77 12.31
C LEU A 108 4.77 5.28 11.25
N PHE A 109 6.08 5.23 11.54
CA PHE A 109 7.11 5.62 10.59
C PHE A 109 7.18 4.69 9.38
N ASN A 110 6.91 3.39 9.55
CA ASN A 110 6.76 2.48 8.42
C ASN A 110 5.53 2.80 7.57
N PHE A 111 4.46 3.28 8.20
CA PHE A 111 3.27 3.76 7.48
C PHE A 111 3.57 5.01 6.65
N ILE A 112 4.31 5.96 7.23
CA ILE A 112 4.80 7.15 6.52
C ILE A 112 5.74 6.76 5.37
N LEU A 113 6.64 5.82 5.61
CA LEU A 113 7.54 5.28 4.59
C LEU A 113 6.75 4.64 3.44
N ALA A 114 5.69 3.88 3.73
CA ALA A 114 4.84 3.27 2.70
C ALA A 114 4.17 4.33 1.81
N ILE A 115 3.60 5.38 2.42
CA ILE A 115 3.03 6.52 1.69
C ILE A 115 4.10 7.14 0.79
N LEU A 116 5.27 7.45 1.34
CA LEU A 116 6.37 8.06 0.60
C LEU A 116 6.84 7.18 -0.57
N ILE A 117 6.98 5.87 -0.36
CA ILE A 117 7.35 4.92 -1.42
C ILE A 117 6.30 4.92 -2.54
N PHE A 118 5.00 4.84 -2.21
CA PHE A 118 3.96 4.88 -3.23
C PHE A 118 3.90 6.23 -3.96
N CYS A 119 4.02 7.35 -3.25
CA CYS A 119 4.08 8.67 -3.85
C CYS A 119 5.23 8.79 -4.85
N LEU A 120 6.44 8.34 -4.47
CA LEU A 120 7.61 8.34 -5.36
C LEU A 120 7.41 7.39 -6.55
N PHE A 121 6.87 6.20 -6.31
CA PHE A 121 6.57 5.23 -7.34
C PHE A 121 5.60 5.81 -8.38
N TYR A 122 4.46 6.36 -7.96
CA TYR A 122 3.47 6.95 -8.88
C TYR A 122 3.98 8.22 -9.56
N SER A 123 4.85 8.99 -8.89
CA SER A 123 5.48 10.17 -9.50
C SER A 123 6.45 9.79 -10.62
N TYR A 124 7.19 8.70 -10.47
CA TYR A 124 8.20 8.28 -11.45
C TYR A 124 7.63 7.33 -12.52
N ALA A 125 6.88 6.32 -12.12
CA ALA A 125 6.36 5.27 -13.00
C ALA A 125 4.99 5.60 -13.61
N GLY A 126 4.29 6.62 -13.09
CA GLY A 126 2.90 6.90 -13.41
C GLY A 126 1.95 5.84 -12.87
N GLU A 127 0.69 5.92 -13.27
CA GLU A 127 -0.31 4.89 -12.99
C GLU A 127 -0.46 3.93 -14.16
N GLN A 128 -0.49 2.64 -13.85
CA GLN A 128 -0.76 1.59 -14.83
C GLN A 128 -2.25 1.30 -14.79
N VAL A 129 -2.98 1.76 -15.81
CA VAL A 129 -4.42 1.51 -15.93
C VAL A 129 -4.68 0.52 -17.06
N MET A 130 -5.62 -0.40 -16.83
CA MET A 130 -6.11 -1.27 -17.90
C MET A 130 -7.03 -0.47 -18.80
N LEU A 131 -6.76 -0.45 -20.10
CA LEU A 131 -7.55 0.35 -21.03
C LEU A 131 -9.02 -0.12 -21.04
N PRO A 132 -9.98 0.80 -21.26
CA PRO A 132 -11.41 0.51 -21.36
C PRO A 132 -11.76 -0.16 -22.70
N LYS A 133 -10.96 -1.14 -23.13
CA LYS A 133 -11.05 -1.79 -24.44
C LYS A 133 -11.52 -3.23 -24.32
N VAL A 134 -12.52 -3.56 -25.12
CA VAL A 134 -13.15 -4.88 -25.12
C VAL A 134 -12.23 -5.90 -25.79
N GLY A 135 -11.77 -6.90 -25.03
CA GLY A 135 -10.98 -8.02 -25.52
C GLY A 135 -11.81 -9.18 -26.02
N GLN A 136 -12.92 -9.45 -25.34
CA GLN A 136 -13.87 -10.51 -25.68
C GLN A 136 -15.28 -10.11 -25.27
N VAL A 137 -16.26 -10.55 -26.05
CA VAL A 137 -17.67 -10.50 -25.70
C VAL A 137 -18.16 -11.93 -25.60
N ARG A 138 -18.79 -12.29 -24.47
CA ARG A 138 -19.32 -13.64 -24.26
C ARG A 138 -20.55 -13.86 -25.16
N PRO A 139 -20.69 -15.03 -25.80
CA PRO A 139 -21.95 -15.41 -26.44
C PRO A 139 -23.11 -15.32 -25.43
N ASP A 140 -24.31 -15.04 -25.94
CA ASP A 140 -25.55 -14.98 -25.15
C ASP A 140 -25.51 -14.02 -23.95
N SER A 141 -24.69 -12.96 -24.04
CA SER A 141 -24.59 -11.94 -22.99
C SER A 141 -25.31 -10.64 -23.36
N PRO A 142 -25.66 -9.79 -22.37
CA PRO A 142 -26.25 -8.49 -22.65
C PRO A 142 -25.42 -7.63 -23.62
N ALA A 143 -24.09 -7.67 -23.51
CA ALA A 143 -23.20 -6.96 -24.41
C ALA A 143 -23.27 -7.49 -25.85
N ALA A 144 -23.37 -8.82 -26.03
CA ALA A 144 -23.54 -9.41 -27.35
C ALA A 144 -24.86 -8.98 -27.99
N SER A 145 -25.97 -9.04 -27.24
CA SER A 145 -27.29 -8.59 -27.71
C SER A 145 -27.34 -7.10 -28.01
N ALA A 146 -26.59 -6.29 -27.26
CA ALA A 146 -26.45 -4.85 -27.49
C ALA A 146 -25.54 -4.50 -28.66
N GLY A 147 -24.82 -5.47 -29.23
CA GLY A 147 -23.95 -5.29 -30.40
C GLY A 147 -22.55 -4.76 -30.08
N LEU A 148 -22.08 -4.89 -28.84
CA LEU A 148 -20.66 -4.69 -28.50
C LEU A 148 -19.80 -5.74 -29.19
N LYS A 149 -18.59 -5.34 -29.59
CA LYS A 149 -17.64 -6.19 -30.31
C LYS A 149 -16.25 -6.11 -29.70
N LYS A 150 -15.45 -7.15 -29.94
CA LYS A 150 -14.02 -7.13 -29.65
C LYS A 150 -13.36 -5.96 -30.37
N GLY A 151 -12.52 -5.22 -29.64
CA GLY A 151 -11.80 -4.05 -30.15
C GLY A 151 -12.49 -2.72 -29.86
N ASP A 152 -13.77 -2.72 -29.45
CA ASP A 152 -14.47 -1.50 -29.05
C ASP A 152 -13.75 -0.85 -27.87
N LEU A 153 -13.43 0.44 -28.00
CA LEU A 153 -12.92 1.27 -26.91
C LEU A 153 -14.07 2.02 -26.29
N ILE A 154 -14.41 1.72 -25.04
CA ILE A 154 -15.48 2.40 -24.32
C ILE A 154 -14.95 3.76 -23.87
N ILE A 155 -15.64 4.82 -24.27
CA ILE A 155 -15.28 6.22 -23.98
C ILE A 155 -16.07 6.74 -22.78
N SER A 156 -17.34 6.36 -22.65
CA SER A 156 -18.16 6.74 -21.51
C SER A 156 -19.25 5.72 -21.20
N VAL A 157 -19.71 5.73 -19.95
CA VAL A 157 -20.81 4.92 -19.45
C VAL A 157 -21.78 5.79 -18.67
N SER A 158 -23.04 5.82 -19.10
CA SER A 158 -24.12 6.66 -18.57
C SER A 158 -23.73 8.15 -18.45
N GLY A 159 -23.06 8.67 -19.48
CA GLY A 159 -22.59 10.06 -19.53
C GLY A 159 -21.29 10.34 -18.77
N ASN A 160 -20.77 9.38 -17.99
CA ASN A 160 -19.48 9.52 -17.30
C ASN A 160 -18.35 9.05 -18.20
N PRO A 161 -17.36 9.90 -18.56
CA PRO A 161 -16.15 9.47 -19.26
C PRO A 161 -15.45 8.38 -18.46
N VAL A 162 -14.88 7.39 -19.16
CA VAL A 162 -14.09 6.33 -18.54
C VAL A 162 -12.70 6.26 -19.14
N GLU A 163 -11.69 6.14 -18.29
CA GLU A 163 -10.29 6.02 -18.68
C GLU A 163 -9.71 4.64 -18.34
N SER A 164 -10.41 3.85 -17.51
CA SER A 164 -9.97 2.54 -17.05
C SER A 164 -11.05 1.47 -17.11
N TRP A 165 -10.61 0.21 -17.17
CA TRP A 165 -11.50 -0.95 -17.09
C TRP A 165 -12.21 -1.05 -15.73
N GLU A 166 -11.53 -0.65 -14.66
CA GLU A 166 -12.05 -0.60 -13.30
C GLU A 166 -13.25 0.35 -13.18
N GLU A 167 -13.21 1.53 -13.82
CA GLU A 167 -14.33 2.48 -13.86
C GLU A 167 -15.55 1.90 -14.56
N ILE A 168 -15.37 1.21 -15.70
CA ILE A 168 -16.47 0.51 -16.39
C ILE A 168 -17.13 -0.49 -15.44
N ARG A 169 -16.32 -1.31 -14.76
CA ARG A 169 -16.82 -2.30 -13.80
C ARG A 169 -17.63 -1.64 -12.69
N GLY A 170 -17.12 -0.54 -12.13
CA GLY A 170 -17.79 0.23 -11.08
C GLY A 170 -19.16 0.74 -11.54
N LEU A 171 -19.21 1.42 -12.68
CA LEU A 171 -20.44 2.02 -13.23
C LEU A 171 -21.48 0.95 -13.63
N VAL A 172 -21.05 -0.18 -14.19
CA VAL A 172 -21.94 -1.31 -14.49
C VAL A 172 -22.52 -1.88 -13.20
N GLN A 173 -21.74 -2.01 -12.13
CA GLN A 173 -22.23 -2.49 -10.83
C GLN A 173 -23.20 -1.50 -10.17
N GLU A 174 -22.87 -0.20 -10.22
CA GLU A 174 -23.69 0.87 -9.64
C GLU A 174 -25.04 1.04 -10.35
N SER A 175 -25.13 0.67 -11.62
CA SER A 175 -26.38 0.71 -12.40
C SER A 175 -27.54 -0.06 -11.75
N GLY A 176 -27.25 -1.07 -10.92
CA GLY A 176 -28.28 -1.88 -10.27
C GLY A 176 -29.15 -2.67 -11.26
N GLY A 177 -28.61 -3.00 -12.44
CA GLY A 177 -29.35 -3.69 -13.51
C GLY A 177 -30.26 -2.79 -14.36
N LYS A 178 -30.18 -1.47 -14.16
CA LYS A 178 -30.81 -0.49 -15.06
C LYS A 178 -30.07 -0.46 -16.40
N GLU A 179 -30.80 -0.16 -17.46
CA GLU A 179 -30.19 0.07 -18.77
C GLU A 179 -29.20 1.24 -18.70
N ILE A 180 -27.99 1.00 -19.19
CA ILE A 180 -26.91 1.98 -19.26
C ILE A 180 -26.57 2.26 -20.72
N GLU A 181 -26.27 3.52 -21.00
CA GLU A 181 -25.78 3.95 -22.30
C GLU A 181 -24.26 3.94 -22.31
N MET A 182 -23.65 3.29 -23.29
CA MET A 182 -22.21 3.23 -23.47
C MET A 182 -21.85 3.88 -24.80
N VAL A 183 -20.94 4.85 -24.76
CA VAL A 183 -20.37 5.43 -25.97
C VAL A 183 -19.08 4.69 -26.25
N VAL A 184 -18.98 4.07 -27.43
CA VAL A 184 -17.80 3.30 -27.85
C VAL A 184 -17.20 3.85 -29.14
N SER A 185 -15.88 3.82 -29.23
CA SER A 185 -15.14 4.02 -30.47
C SER A 185 -14.82 2.66 -31.09
N ARG A 186 -15.31 2.47 -32.31
CA ARG A 186 -15.05 1.29 -33.14
C ARG A 186 -14.32 1.73 -34.40
N GLY A 187 -13.00 1.80 -34.32
CA GLY A 187 -12.20 2.43 -35.37
C GLY A 187 -12.47 3.94 -35.44
N PRO A 188 -12.85 4.51 -36.60
CA PRO A 188 -13.16 5.95 -36.72
C PRO A 188 -14.57 6.31 -36.25
N GLU A 189 -15.45 5.33 -36.04
CA GLU A 189 -16.86 5.57 -35.70
C GLU A 189 -17.08 5.65 -34.20
N ILE A 190 -17.93 6.59 -33.78
CA ILE A 190 -18.47 6.68 -32.43
C ILE A 190 -19.88 6.12 -32.43
N ILE A 191 -20.10 5.06 -31.65
CA ILE A 191 -21.36 4.32 -31.61
C ILE A 191 -21.91 4.40 -30.19
N VAL A 192 -23.20 4.71 -30.07
CA VAL A 192 -23.92 4.67 -28.80
C VAL A 192 -24.62 3.33 -28.69
N ILE A 193 -24.34 2.59 -27.63
CA ILE A 193 -24.87 1.26 -27.36
C ILE A 193 -25.60 1.28 -26.02
N LYS A 194 -26.85 0.83 -26.00
CA LYS A 194 -27.61 0.64 -24.77
C LYS A 194 -27.52 -0.81 -24.35
N VAL A 195 -27.08 -1.06 -23.13
CA VAL A 195 -26.94 -2.40 -22.58
C VAL A 195 -27.63 -2.45 -21.22
N ARG A 196 -28.38 -3.52 -20.98
CA ARG A 196 -29.00 -3.78 -19.69
C ARG A 196 -28.20 -4.85 -18.94
N PRO A 197 -27.47 -4.50 -17.87
CA PRO A 197 -26.71 -5.48 -17.10
C PRO A 197 -27.62 -6.54 -16.49
N GLU A 198 -27.14 -7.78 -16.48
CA GLU A 198 -27.83 -8.93 -15.91
C GLU A 198 -27.27 -9.24 -14.52
N ALA A 199 -28.15 -9.64 -13.59
CA ALA A 199 -27.75 -10.10 -12.28
C ALA A 199 -26.94 -11.40 -12.42
N SER A 200 -25.81 -11.45 -11.75
CA SER A 200 -24.90 -12.59 -11.78
C SER A 200 -24.27 -12.77 -10.41
N GLN A 201 -23.76 -13.98 -10.17
CA GLN A 201 -23.06 -14.31 -8.93
C GLN A 201 -21.59 -14.49 -9.25
N ILE A 202 -20.76 -13.66 -8.61
CA ILE A 202 -19.30 -13.81 -8.69
C ILE A 202 -18.75 -14.14 -7.31
N LYS A 203 -17.69 -14.93 -7.27
CA LYS A 203 -16.88 -15.07 -6.06
C LYS A 203 -15.95 -13.87 -5.94
N ASN A 204 -15.95 -13.21 -4.77
CA ASN A 204 -14.97 -12.18 -4.48
C ASN A 204 -13.57 -12.80 -4.23
N ILE A 205 -12.58 -11.97 -3.93
CA ILE A 205 -11.20 -12.41 -3.62
C ILE A 205 -11.11 -13.34 -2.40
N PHE A 206 -12.15 -13.40 -1.56
CA PHE A 206 -12.26 -14.26 -0.39
C PHE A 206 -13.13 -15.50 -0.65
N GLY A 207 -13.57 -15.74 -1.90
CA GLY A 207 -14.39 -16.90 -2.26
C GLY A 207 -15.88 -16.77 -1.93
N GLU A 208 -16.32 -15.64 -1.37
CA GLU A 208 -17.73 -15.41 -1.03
C GLU A 208 -18.53 -15.08 -2.29
N THR A 209 -19.70 -15.71 -2.43
CA THR A 209 -20.64 -15.40 -3.50
C THR A 209 -21.30 -14.05 -3.24
N LYS A 210 -21.06 -13.09 -4.15
CA LYS A 210 -21.70 -11.79 -4.13
C LYS A 210 -22.54 -11.60 -5.39
N GLU A 211 -23.76 -11.11 -5.21
CA GLU A 211 -24.58 -10.64 -6.32
C GLU A 211 -23.94 -9.39 -6.93
N THR A 212 -23.79 -9.40 -8.25
CA THR A 212 -23.24 -8.31 -9.04
C THR A 212 -24.02 -8.19 -10.33
N TYR A 213 -23.89 -7.06 -11.01
CA TYR A 213 -24.38 -6.91 -12.37
C TYR A 213 -23.23 -7.06 -13.35
N LEU A 214 -23.46 -7.78 -14.45
CA LEU A 214 -22.50 -8.01 -15.52
C LEU A 214 -23.15 -7.79 -16.88
N ILE A 215 -22.34 -7.36 -17.85
CA ILE A 215 -22.74 -7.26 -19.27
C ILE A 215 -22.09 -8.32 -20.15
N GLY A 216 -21.14 -9.11 -19.62
CA GLY A 216 -20.52 -10.23 -20.35
C GLY A 216 -19.34 -9.86 -21.26
N ILE A 217 -18.61 -8.78 -20.96
CA ILE A 217 -17.36 -8.42 -21.63
C ILE A 217 -16.13 -8.76 -20.78
N VAL A 218 -15.00 -9.00 -21.45
CA VAL A 218 -13.67 -9.20 -20.84
C VAL A 218 -12.71 -8.16 -21.43
N ALA A 219 -11.83 -7.62 -20.60
CA ALA A 219 -10.84 -6.63 -21.01
C ALA A 219 -9.87 -7.21 -22.05
N SER A 220 -9.31 -6.35 -22.92
CA SER A 220 -8.25 -6.78 -23.83
C SER A 220 -6.94 -7.10 -23.12
N GLY A 221 -6.78 -6.65 -21.87
CA GLY A 221 -5.54 -6.78 -21.10
C GLY A 221 -4.47 -5.77 -21.51
N GLU A 222 -4.77 -4.86 -22.45
CA GLU A 222 -3.88 -3.76 -22.79
C GLU A 222 -3.81 -2.78 -21.62
N ILE A 223 -2.58 -2.50 -21.17
CA ILE A 223 -2.29 -1.58 -20.08
C ILE A 223 -1.65 -0.33 -20.70
N LYS A 224 -2.05 0.85 -20.20
CA LYS A 224 -1.45 2.13 -20.56
C LYS A 224 -0.88 2.78 -19.30
N GLN A 225 0.31 3.37 -19.46
CA GLN A 225 0.83 4.31 -18.48
C GLN A 225 0.14 5.66 -18.62
N VAL A 226 -0.54 6.06 -17.55
CA VAL A 226 -1.04 7.42 -17.37
C VAL A 226 -0.03 8.16 -16.51
N LYS A 227 0.56 9.22 -17.07
CA LYS A 227 1.44 10.10 -16.29
C LYS A 227 0.58 10.90 -15.33
N LEU A 228 0.93 10.86 -14.06
CA LEU A 228 0.27 11.66 -13.03
C LEU A 228 1.08 12.94 -12.78
N GLU A 229 0.39 14.04 -12.53
CA GLU A 229 1.03 15.24 -11.99
C GLU A 229 1.46 14.99 -10.53
N SER A 230 2.42 15.78 -10.02
CA SER A 230 2.97 15.57 -8.68
C SER A 230 1.91 15.52 -7.57
N ALA A 231 0.89 16.39 -7.63
CA ALA A 231 -0.18 16.40 -6.65
C ALA A 231 -1.06 15.14 -6.73
N GLN A 232 -1.39 14.71 -7.95
CA GLN A 232 -2.16 13.48 -8.18
C GLN A 232 -1.39 12.24 -7.75
N ALA A 233 -0.09 12.18 -8.01
CA ALA A 233 0.77 11.08 -7.60
C ALA A 233 0.85 10.95 -6.06
N ILE A 234 0.90 12.08 -5.34
CA ILE A 234 0.87 12.10 -3.87
C ILE A 234 -0.47 11.58 -3.36
N GLN A 235 -1.58 12.11 -3.88
CA GLN A 235 -2.92 11.66 -3.51
C GLN A 235 -3.07 10.16 -3.77
N ARG A 236 -2.62 9.70 -4.95
CA ARG A 236 -2.68 8.29 -5.32
C ARG A 236 -1.86 7.39 -4.41
N GLY A 237 -0.69 7.87 -3.96
CA GLY A 237 0.14 7.13 -3.00
C GLY A 237 -0.52 6.96 -1.64
N ILE A 238 -1.21 8.00 -1.15
CA ILE A 238 -2.02 7.94 0.08
C ILE A 238 -3.19 6.96 -0.11
N ASP A 239 -3.96 7.10 -1.20
CA ASP A 239 -5.11 6.25 -1.49
C ASP A 239 -4.69 4.78 -1.60
N LYS A 240 -3.56 4.51 -2.26
CA LYS A 240 -3.04 3.15 -2.38
C LYS A 240 -2.63 2.55 -1.05
N THR A 241 -2.00 3.36 -0.18
CA THR A 241 -1.65 2.93 1.18
C THR A 241 -2.91 2.56 1.96
N TRP A 242 -3.96 3.38 1.87
CA TRP A 242 -5.24 3.12 2.52
C TRP A 242 -5.94 1.87 1.97
N GLU A 243 -5.96 1.69 0.66
CA GLU A 243 -6.52 0.52 -0.02
C GLU A 243 -5.89 -0.78 0.47
N VAL A 244 -4.55 -0.84 0.48
CA VAL A 244 -3.78 -2.01 0.95
C VAL A 244 -4.01 -2.25 2.45
N THR A 245 -4.08 -1.19 3.25
CA THR A 245 -4.35 -1.29 4.69
C THR A 245 -5.74 -1.86 4.95
N LYS A 246 -6.78 -1.30 4.30
CA LYS A 246 -8.15 -1.78 4.41
C LYS A 246 -8.26 -3.24 3.99
N LEU A 247 -7.60 -3.61 2.90
CA LEU A 247 -7.57 -4.99 2.42
C LEU A 247 -6.90 -5.91 3.45
N THR A 248 -5.77 -5.50 4.02
CA THR A 248 -5.06 -6.27 5.05
C THR A 248 -5.93 -6.49 6.29
N LEU A 249 -6.57 -5.43 6.79
CA LEU A 249 -7.49 -5.53 7.93
C LEU A 249 -8.70 -6.41 7.62
N LEU A 250 -9.27 -6.27 6.42
CA LEU A 250 -10.39 -7.09 5.98
C LEU A 250 -10.01 -8.57 5.91
N THR A 251 -8.81 -8.89 5.40
CA THR A 251 -8.29 -10.27 5.38
C THR A 251 -8.17 -10.83 6.79
N VAL A 252 -7.64 -10.06 7.74
CA VAL A 252 -7.58 -10.47 9.16
C VAL A 252 -8.98 -10.74 9.72
N VAL A 253 -9.95 -9.85 9.47
CA VAL A 253 -11.34 -10.04 9.89
C VAL A 253 -11.95 -11.31 9.27
N LYS A 254 -11.72 -11.53 7.98
CA LYS A 254 -12.24 -12.69 7.24
C LYS A 254 -11.66 -14.02 7.73
N LEU A 255 -10.41 -14.01 8.17
CA LEU A 255 -9.77 -15.16 8.84
C LEU A 255 -10.52 -15.52 10.13
N PHE A 256 -10.86 -14.53 10.97
CA PHE A 256 -11.65 -14.78 12.18
C PHE A 256 -13.11 -15.19 11.90
N GLN A 257 -13.65 -14.82 10.74
CA GLN A 257 -14.98 -15.24 10.29
C GLN A 257 -14.98 -16.67 9.69
N GLY A 258 -13.81 -17.29 9.49
CA GLY A 258 -13.68 -18.60 8.86
C GLY A 258 -14.02 -18.61 7.37
N VAL A 259 -13.91 -17.47 6.70
CA VAL A 259 -14.10 -17.34 5.25
C VAL A 259 -12.83 -17.70 4.48
N VAL A 260 -11.67 -17.37 5.06
CA VAL A 260 -10.31 -17.65 4.55
C VAL A 260 -9.64 -18.67 5.47
#